data_AF-A0A9D4CFP6-F1
#
_entry.id   AF-A0A9D4CFP6-F1
#
_cell.length_a   1.000
_cell.length_b   1.000
_cell.length_c   1.000
_cell.angle_alpha   90.00
_cell.angle_beta   90.00
_cell.angle_gamma   90.00
#
_symmetry.space_group_name_H-M   'P 1'
#
loop_
_entity.id
_entity.type
_entity.pdbx_description
1 polymer ?
#
loop_
_entity_poly.entity_id
_entity_poly.type
_entity_poly.pdbx_seq_one_letter_code
_entity_poly.pdbx_strand_id
1 'polypeptide(L)' 'MRHMILCTICNVRDRCVEFLPSGHFLTCEVCGQEANTRPTCGMAVESRVVVNQ' A
#
# COMPACT_ATOMS: atom_id res chain seq x y z
N MET A 1 -12.01 19.15 0.45
CA MET A 1 -11.76 18.22 -0.67
C MET A 1 -10.89 17.09 -0.13
N ARG A 2 -11.39 15.85 -0.01
CA ARG A 2 -10.55 14.68 0.34
C ARG A 2 -9.69 14.40 -0.89
N HIS A 3 -8.38 14.59 -0.81
CA HIS A 3 -7.48 14.15 -1.88
C HIS A 3 -7.47 12.61 -1.88
N MET A 4 -8.17 11.99 -2.82
CA MET A 4 -8.08 10.54 -3.04
C MET A 4 -6.68 10.22 -3.55
N ILE A 5 -5.88 9.54 -2.72
CA ILE A 5 -4.57 9.04 -3.13
C ILE A 5 -4.78 7.60 -3.59
N LEU A 6 -4.76 7.40 -4.91
CA LEU A 6 -5.02 6.10 -5.53
C LEU A 6 -3.84 5.15 -5.43
N CYS A 7 -4.14 3.86 -5.31
CA CYS A 7 -3.20 2.74 -5.31
C CYS A 7 -2.21 2.84 -6.48
N THR A 8 -0.91 2.76 -6.21
CA THR A 8 0.14 2.86 -7.23
C THR A 8 0.15 1.69 -8.20
N ILE A 9 -0.51 0.57 -7.86
CA ILE A 9 -0.54 -0.65 -8.68
C ILE A 9 -1.75 -0.64 -9.62
N CYS A 10 -2.96 -0.54 -9.05
CA CYS A 10 -4.18 -0.64 -9.86
C CYS A 10 -4.75 0.72 -10.31
N ASN A 11 -4.36 1.83 -9.67
CA ASN A 11 -4.89 3.18 -9.92
C ASN A 11 -6.43 3.29 -9.91
N VAL A 12 -7.11 2.39 -9.20
CA VAL A 12 -8.58 2.30 -9.14
C VAL A 12 -9.10 2.53 -7.72
N ARG A 13 -8.42 1.97 -6.72
CA ARG A 13 -8.85 2.00 -5.31
C ARG A 13 -7.95 2.92 -4.49
N ASP A 14 -8.48 3.46 -3.40
CA ASP A 14 -7.70 4.26 -2.46
C ASP A 14 -6.60 3.43 -1.79
N ARG A 15 -5.50 4.09 -1.46
CA ARG A 15 -4.43 3.50 -0.65
C ARG A 15 -4.92 3.34 0.77
N CYS A 16 -4.79 2.12 1.29
CA CYS A 16 -5.17 1.79 2.67
C CYS A 16 -4.20 0.81 3.35
N VAL A 17 -3.08 0.46 2.71
CA VAL A 17 -2.10 -0.48 3.27
C VAL A 17 -0.81 0.24 3.62
N GLU A 18 -0.38 0.06 4.87
CA GLU A 18 0.95 0.43 5.37
C GLU A 18 1.89 -0.77 5.31
N PHE A 19 3.07 -0.60 4.70
CA PHE A 19 4.11 -1.63 4.67
C PHE A 19 5.17 -1.39 5.74
N LEU A 20 5.29 -2.31 6.71
CA LEU A 20 6.26 -2.24 7.78
C LEU A 20 7.57 -2.97 7.41
N PRO A 21 8.72 -2.54 7.98
CA PRO A 21 8.89 -1.43 8.92
C PRO A 21 8.95 -0.03 8.26
N SER A 22 8.84 0.07 6.93
CA SER A 22 9.08 1.34 6.21
C SER A 22 8.00 2.42 6.39
N GLY A 23 6.77 2.06 6.78
CA GLY A 23 5.64 2.98 6.91
C GLY A 23 5.07 3.50 5.57
N HIS A 24 5.45 2.90 4.43
CA HIS A 24 4.98 3.37 3.13
C HIS A 24 3.52 2.99 2.86
N PHE A 25 2.73 3.98 2.42
CA PHE A 25 1.34 3.82 1.95
C PHE A 25 1.28 3.91 0.43
N LEU A 26 1.22 2.76 -0.23
CA LEU A 26 1.36 2.68 -1.69
C LEU A 26 0.18 1.98 -2.35
N THR A 27 -0.43 1.02 -1.66
CA THR A 27 -1.41 0.12 -2.28
C THR A 27 -2.75 0.14 -1.56
N CYS A 28 -3.78 -0.23 -2.29
CA CYS A 28 -5.02 -0.71 -1.70
C CYS A 28 -4.83 -2.09 -1.05
N GLU A 29 -5.82 -2.56 -0.30
CA GLU A 29 -5.81 -3.83 0.41
C GLU A 29 -5.47 -5.02 -0.50
N VAL A 30 -6.22 -5.18 -1.59
CA VAL A 30 -6.05 -6.32 -2.52
C VAL A 30 -4.65 -6.37 -3.12
N CYS A 31 -4.18 -5.24 -3.68
CA CYS A 31 -2.85 -5.20 -4.29
C CYS A 31 -1.74 -5.32 -3.23
N GLY A 32 -1.99 -4.83 -2.00
CA GLY A 32 -1.05 -4.97 -0.90
C GLY A 32 -0.94 -6.39 -0.35
N GLN A 33 -1.99 -7.22 -0.49
CA GLN A 33 -1.99 -8.63 -0.13
C GLN A 33 -1.18 -9.52 -1.10
N GLU A 34 -1.09 -9.13 -2.37
CA GLU A 34 -0.28 -9.84 -3.38
C GLU A 34 1.18 -9.34 -3.46
N ALA A 35 1.47 -8.17 -2.90
CA ALA A 35 2.81 -7.60 -2.92
C ALA A 35 3.77 -8.36 -1.98
N ASN A 36 4.77 -9.03 -2.57
CA ASN A 36 5.88 -9.66 -1.83
C ASN A 36 7.07 -8.71 -1.62
N THR A 37 7.17 -7.68 -2.47
CA THR A 37 8.21 -6.65 -2.41
C THR A 37 7.56 -5.28 -2.47
N ARG A 38 8.18 -4.30 -1.80
CA ARG A 38 7.71 -2.92 -1.78
C ARG A 38 7.93 -2.26 -3.15
N PRO A 39 6.90 -1.68 -3.79
CA PRO A 39 7.03 -1.09 -5.12
C PRO A 39 8.03 0.07 -5.21
N THR A 40 8.29 0.78 -4.12
CA THR A 40 9.16 1.98 -4.12
C THR A 40 10.62 1.69 -3.83
N CYS A 41 10.91 0.73 -2.96
CA CYS A 41 12.27 0.48 -2.47
C CYS A 41 12.77 -0.94 -2.74
N GLY A 42 11.96 -1.80 -3.36
CA GLY A 42 12.31 -3.18 -3.72
C GLY A 42 12.52 -4.13 -2.53
N MET A 43 12.53 -3.61 -1.29
CA MET A 43 12.70 -4.42 -0.09
C MET A 43 11.52 -5.38 0.13
N ALA A 44 11.81 -6.52 0.75
CA ALA A 44 10.80 -7.49 1.14
C ALA A 44 9.77 -6.87 2.10
N VAL A 45 8.51 -7.27 1.94
CA VAL A 45 7.43 -6.92 2.87
C VAL A 45 7.52 -7.86 4.08
N GLU A 46 7.83 -7.31 5.26
CA GLU A 46 7.86 -8.09 6.50
C GLU A 46 6.47 -8.20 7.12
N SER A 47 5.75 -7.09 7.20
CA SER A 47 4.35 -7.09 7.59
C SER A 47 3.58 -5.92 6.95
N ARG A 48 2.26 -6.01 7.04
CA ARG A 48 1.31 -5.09 6.39
C ARG A 48 0.11 -4.86 7.29
N VAL A 49 -0.32 -3.60 7.35
CA VAL A 49 -1.47 -3.17 8.17
C VAL A 49 -2.47 -2.45 7.28
N VAL A 50 -3.74 -2.84 7.38
CA VAL A 50 -4.84 -2.13 6.71
C VAL A 50 -5.32 -1.02 7.63
N VAL A 51 -5.29 0.22 7.13
CA VAL A 51 -5.65 1.42 7.88
C VAL A 51 -6.99 1.91 7.37
N ASN A 52 -8.04 1.63 8.14
CA ASN A 52 -9.39 2.12 7.86
C ASN A 52 -9.45 3.61 8.24
N GLN A 53 -9.49 4.49 7.23
CA GLN A 53 -9.66 5.95 7.39
C GLN A 53 -11.08 6.42 7.03
#